data_AF-A0A1I3ZXH2-F1
#
_entry.id   AF-A0A1I3ZXH2-F1
#
_cell.length_a   1.000
_cell.length_b   1.000
_cell.length_c   1.000
_cell.angle_alpha   90.00
_cell.angle_beta   90.00
_cell.angle_gamma   90.00
#
_symmetry.space_group_name_H-M   'P 1'
#
loop_
_entity.id
_entity.type
_entity.pdbx_description
1 polymer ?
#
loop_
_entity_poly.entity_id
_entity_poly.type
_entity_poly.pdbx_seq_one_letter_code
_entity_poly.pdbx_strand_id
1 'polypeptide(L)'
;MRLWAVPLALLLGVGGCAAPVAHLRSEGARVSVAPAVPDAPVPSAARQPPPIDPAELAAKLAAIQPQWPRSRYPVAPAARHINCRRVKCVALTYDDGPGEYTGQLLDILARHHARATFFVLGQRVAEDGPHTLRRMVTEGHEIGNHTWSHAQLTALSEAGIRGELRRTQQIVHYVTGRRMTLMRPPYGSTGERVAAETRREGLAQILWDVDTMDWRDRDSLIVTQRATTVTPGSVVLMHDIHSTTVEAAAQVLDLLALRGYTFVTLSELYGGPLVPGRVYAGEAGPTGR
;
A
#
# COMPACT_ATOMS: atom_id res chain seq x y z
N MET A 1 33.65 34.90 1.61
CA MET A 1 34.20 36.17 2.13
C MET A 1 33.10 37.20 2.20
N ARG A 2 32.62 37.51 3.42
CA ARG A 2 32.12 38.81 3.88
C ARG A 2 31.74 38.63 5.35
N LEU A 3 32.70 38.99 6.21
CA LEU A 3 32.54 39.23 7.65
C LEU A 3 31.70 40.50 7.85
N TRP A 4 31.02 40.67 8.99
CA TRP A 4 31.26 41.62 10.09
C TRP A 4 29.87 41.77 10.78
N ALA A 5 29.63 42.02 12.05
CA ALA A 5 30.33 41.96 13.33
C ALA A 5 29.22 42.07 14.40
N VAL A 6 29.48 41.51 15.59
CA VAL A 6 28.63 41.51 16.79
C VAL A 6 28.68 42.87 17.50
N PRO A 7 27.70 43.21 18.36
CA PRO A 7 28.12 43.62 19.69
C PRO A 7 27.39 42.91 20.83
N LEU A 8 28.22 42.61 21.83
CA LEU A 8 27.97 42.03 23.14
C LEU A 8 27.58 43.15 24.11
N ALA A 9 26.58 42.94 24.96
CA ALA A 9 26.42 43.70 26.20
C ALA A 9 25.91 42.77 27.31
N LEU A 10 26.80 42.50 28.26
CA LEU A 10 26.55 41.95 29.59
C LEU A 10 25.87 43.03 30.45
N LEU A 11 24.95 42.65 31.36
CA LEU A 11 24.95 43.15 32.74
C LEU A 11 24.04 42.31 33.67
N LEU A 12 24.60 42.11 34.86
CA LEU A 12 24.19 41.34 36.03
C LEU A 12 22.83 41.72 36.65
N GLY A 13 22.23 40.77 37.37
CA GLY A 13 21.17 41.05 38.34
C GLY A 13 20.77 39.83 39.17
N VAL A 14 21.50 39.59 40.27
CA VAL A 14 21.10 38.68 41.36
C VAL A 14 20.07 39.40 42.23
N GLY A 15 18.99 38.72 42.63
CA GLY A 15 18.03 39.25 43.60
C GLY A 15 17.00 38.22 44.02
N GLY A 16 17.32 37.42 45.04
CA GLY A 16 16.33 36.65 45.79
C GLY A 16 15.64 37.54 46.83
N CYS A 17 14.34 37.34 47.03
CA CYS A 17 13.61 37.77 48.22
C CYS A 17 12.58 36.71 48.58
N ALA A 18 12.65 36.26 49.83
CA ALA A 18 11.75 35.29 50.44
C ALA A 18 10.72 36.01 51.34
N ALA A 19 9.58 35.31 51.51
CA ALA A 19 8.61 35.40 52.63
C ALA A 19 7.63 36.61 52.60
N PRO A 20 6.41 36.53 53.19
CA PRO A 20 6.09 35.79 54.42
C PRO A 20 4.87 34.85 54.40
N VAL A 21 4.95 33.85 55.27
CA VAL A 21 3.82 33.07 55.78
C VAL A 21 3.14 33.91 56.86
N ALA A 22 1.86 34.26 56.65
CA ALA A 22 1.06 34.94 57.65
C ALA A 22 0.11 33.93 58.33
N HIS A 23 0.34 33.72 59.61
CA HIS A 23 -0.58 33.09 60.55
C HIS A 23 -1.89 33.87 60.63
N LEU A 24 -3.03 33.22 60.37
CA LEU A 24 -4.34 33.71 60.76
C LEU A 24 -4.75 33.02 62.07
N ARG A 25 -4.97 33.86 63.08
CA ARG A 25 -5.48 33.50 64.41
C ARG A 25 -6.96 33.13 64.33
N SER A 26 -7.35 32.19 65.19
CA SER A 26 -8.73 31.83 65.48
C SER A 26 -9.40 32.89 66.36
N GLU A 27 -10.55 33.40 65.91
CA GLU A 27 -11.58 33.95 66.80
C GLU A 27 -12.92 33.27 66.49
N GLY A 28 -13.57 32.80 67.55
CA GLY A 28 -14.78 32.00 67.48
C GLY A 28 -15.98 32.82 67.01
N ALA A 29 -16.70 32.28 66.02
CA ALA A 29 -18.05 32.69 65.68
C ALA A 29 -18.98 31.47 65.81
N ARG A 30 -20.11 31.72 66.49
CA ARG A 30 -21.07 30.75 67.00
C ARG A 30 -21.70 29.90 65.88
N VAL A 31 -21.76 28.59 66.10
CA VAL A 31 -22.53 27.66 65.27
C VAL A 31 -24.02 27.88 65.55
N SER A 32 -24.74 28.38 64.54
CA SER A 32 -26.21 28.32 64.51
C SER A 32 -26.61 26.97 63.92
N VAL A 33 -27.33 26.16 64.70
CA VAL A 33 -27.84 24.85 64.25
C VAL A 33 -29.04 25.10 63.33
N ALA A 34 -28.87 24.80 62.04
CA ALA A 34 -29.96 24.77 61.07
C ALA A 34 -30.84 23.52 61.29
N PRO A 35 -32.15 23.58 61.04
CA PRO A 35 -33.05 22.44 61.24
C PRO A 35 -32.78 21.34 60.20
N ALA A 36 -32.99 20.09 60.61
CA ALA A 36 -32.81 18.90 59.78
C ALA A 36 -33.70 18.95 58.53
N VAL A 37 -33.08 18.79 57.36
CA VAL A 37 -33.76 18.60 56.07
C VAL A 37 -34.27 17.16 56.03
N PRO A 38 -35.56 16.90 55.67
CA PRO A 38 -36.06 15.54 55.56
C PRO A 38 -35.38 14.79 54.41
N ASP A 39 -35.10 13.51 54.63
CA ASP A 39 -34.41 12.62 53.69
C ASP A 39 -35.06 12.64 52.30
N ALA A 40 -34.27 13.02 51.29
CA ALA A 40 -34.66 12.90 49.90
C ALA A 40 -34.80 11.41 49.54
N PRO A 41 -35.86 11.01 48.79
CA PRO A 41 -36.00 9.62 48.37
C PRO A 41 -34.82 9.22 47.47
N VAL A 42 -34.19 8.09 47.83
CA VAL A 42 -33.12 7.45 47.07
C VAL A 42 -33.58 7.25 45.62
N PRO A 43 -32.80 7.65 44.59
CA PRO A 43 -33.18 7.42 43.20
C PRO A 43 -33.42 5.93 42.98
N SER A 44 -34.63 5.57 42.57
CA SER A 44 -34.96 4.23 42.08
C SER A 44 -33.90 3.81 41.06
N ALA A 45 -33.34 2.61 41.23
CA ALA A 45 -32.35 2.02 40.34
C ALA A 45 -32.69 2.34 38.87
N ALA A 46 -31.83 3.13 38.23
CA ALA A 46 -32.00 3.48 36.83
C ALA A 46 -32.10 2.17 36.04
N ARG A 47 -33.24 1.94 35.39
CA ARG A 47 -33.40 0.78 34.49
C ARG A 47 -32.25 0.84 33.49
N GLN A 48 -31.42 -0.20 33.50
CA GLN A 48 -30.41 -0.35 32.46
C GLN A 48 -31.14 -0.33 31.12
N PRO A 49 -30.67 0.47 30.14
CA PRO A 49 -31.25 0.42 28.81
C PRO A 49 -31.16 -1.02 28.30
N PRO A 50 -32.17 -1.48 27.54
CA PRO A 50 -32.15 -2.83 27.01
C PRO A 50 -30.88 -3.05 26.17
N PRO A 51 -30.28 -4.25 26.23
CA PRO A 51 -29.15 -4.58 25.39
C PRO A 51 -29.53 -4.41 23.93
N ILE A 52 -28.74 -3.64 23.18
CA ILE A 52 -28.96 -3.40 21.76
C ILE A 52 -28.34 -4.58 20.99
N ASP A 53 -29.12 -5.22 20.12
CA ASP A 53 -28.61 -6.22 19.18
C ASP A 53 -27.68 -5.53 18.14
N PRO A 54 -26.40 -5.94 18.05
CA PRO A 54 -25.47 -5.40 17.05
C PRO A 54 -25.97 -5.49 15.61
N ALA A 55 -26.73 -6.53 15.26
CA ALA A 55 -27.28 -6.71 13.91
C ALA A 55 -28.41 -5.73 13.63
N GLU A 56 -29.29 -5.50 14.60
CA GLU A 56 -30.39 -4.52 14.51
C GLU A 56 -29.85 -3.08 14.43
N LEU A 57 -28.84 -2.76 15.24
CA LEU A 57 -28.17 -1.46 15.19
C LEU A 57 -27.49 -1.23 13.84
N ALA A 58 -26.79 -2.23 13.30
CA ALA A 58 -26.16 -2.14 12.00
C ALA A 58 -27.19 -1.91 10.87
N ALA A 59 -28.31 -2.63 10.90
CA ALA A 59 -29.40 -2.45 9.92
C ALA A 59 -30.02 -1.05 9.99
N LYS A 60 -30.29 -0.54 11.20
CA LYS A 60 -30.81 0.83 11.40
C LYS A 60 -29.82 1.89 10.94
N LEU A 61 -28.53 1.73 11.24
CA LEU A 61 -27.49 2.67 10.79
C LEU A 61 -27.30 2.64 9.28
N ALA A 62 -27.36 1.46 8.64
CA ALA A 62 -27.29 1.32 7.18
C ALA A 62 -28.50 1.96 6.48
N ALA A 63 -29.69 1.89 7.08
CA ALA A 63 -30.89 2.55 6.55
C ALA A 63 -30.83 4.08 6.66
N ILE A 64 -30.22 4.61 7.74
CA ILE A 64 -30.04 6.06 7.96
C ILE A 64 -28.86 6.61 7.14
N GLN A 65 -27.83 5.78 6.96
CA GLN A 65 -26.61 6.09 6.23
C GLN A 65 -26.34 4.95 5.23
N PRO A 66 -26.85 5.03 3.98
CA PRO A 66 -26.69 3.95 2.98
C PRO A 66 -25.22 3.64 2.62
N GLN A 67 -24.31 4.47 3.10
CA GLN A 67 -22.87 4.36 2.96
C GLN A 67 -22.16 3.93 4.26
N TRP A 68 -22.90 3.53 5.30
CA TRP A 68 -22.37 3.03 6.56
C TRP A 68 -22.71 1.55 6.77
N PRO A 69 -21.73 0.71 7.17
CA PRO A 69 -20.30 0.96 7.17
C PRO A 69 -19.70 0.58 5.80
N ARG A 70 -19.56 1.54 4.87
CA ARG A 70 -18.64 1.32 3.74
C ARG A 70 -17.23 1.50 4.27
N SER A 71 -16.45 0.41 4.25
CA SER A 71 -15.02 0.48 4.55
C SER A 71 -14.37 1.60 3.73
N ARG A 72 -13.60 2.47 4.41
CA ARG A 72 -12.80 3.51 3.76
C ARG A 72 -11.91 2.93 2.67
N TYR A 73 -11.44 1.70 2.88
CA TYR A 73 -10.52 0.98 2.00
C TYR A 73 -11.20 -0.16 1.23
N PRO A 74 -10.75 -0.46 0.00
CA PRO A 74 -11.19 -1.63 -0.74
C PRO A 74 -10.89 -2.91 0.05
N VAL A 75 -11.82 -3.86 0.03
CA VAL A 75 -11.65 -5.17 0.67
C VAL A 75 -11.14 -6.14 -0.39
N ALA A 76 -9.97 -6.73 -0.15
CA ALA A 76 -9.44 -7.78 -1.01
C ALA A 76 -10.22 -9.09 -0.80
N PRO A 77 -10.35 -9.94 -1.83
CA PRO A 77 -10.85 -11.29 -1.66
C PRO A 77 -9.90 -12.11 -0.76
N ALA A 78 -10.40 -13.23 -0.25
CA ALA A 78 -9.57 -14.15 0.54
C ALA A 78 -8.29 -14.55 -0.22
N ALA A 79 -7.20 -14.69 0.54
CA ALA A 79 -5.95 -15.21 0.01
C ALA A 79 -6.17 -16.62 -0.56
N ARG A 80 -5.60 -16.90 -1.74
CA ARG A 80 -5.60 -18.25 -2.30
C ARG A 80 -4.37 -19.00 -1.81
N HIS A 81 -4.56 -20.26 -1.45
CA HIS A 81 -3.47 -21.16 -1.12
C HIS A 81 -3.13 -22.02 -2.35
N ILE A 82 -2.22 -21.55 -3.18
CA ILE A 82 -1.78 -22.24 -4.41
C ILE A 82 -0.39 -22.82 -4.16
N ASN A 83 -0.22 -24.11 -4.44
CA ASN A 83 1.08 -24.76 -4.35
C ASN A 83 1.72 -24.82 -5.74
N CYS A 84 2.50 -23.80 -6.09
CA CYS A 84 3.19 -23.71 -7.39
C CYS A 84 4.25 -24.79 -7.61
N ARG A 85 4.59 -25.60 -6.59
CA ARG A 85 5.41 -26.81 -6.77
C ARG A 85 4.61 -28.00 -7.31
N ARG A 86 3.28 -27.94 -7.29
CA ARG A 86 2.36 -29.00 -7.74
C ARG A 86 1.57 -28.61 -8.98
N VAL A 87 1.36 -27.32 -9.22
CA VAL A 87 0.66 -26.80 -10.40
C VAL A 87 1.58 -25.84 -11.15
N LYS A 88 1.45 -25.78 -12.48
CA LYS A 88 2.25 -24.85 -13.28
C LYS A 88 1.76 -23.43 -13.04
N CYS A 89 2.49 -22.65 -12.27
CA CYS A 89 2.16 -21.25 -12.04
C CYS A 89 2.82 -20.33 -13.08
N VAL A 90 2.21 -19.18 -13.34
CA VAL A 90 2.81 -18.07 -14.08
C VAL A 90 2.35 -16.75 -13.46
N ALA A 91 3.28 -15.82 -13.26
CA ALA A 91 2.97 -14.47 -12.80
C ALA A 91 3.00 -13.50 -13.99
N LEU A 92 1.82 -13.06 -14.41
CA LEU A 92 1.68 -11.97 -15.37
C LEU A 92 1.85 -10.65 -14.62
N THR A 93 2.79 -9.82 -15.07
CA THR A 93 3.08 -8.54 -14.42
C THR A 93 3.00 -7.38 -15.39
N TYR A 94 2.47 -6.25 -14.92
CA TYR A 94 2.24 -5.06 -15.74
C TYR A 94 2.87 -3.83 -15.08
N ASP A 95 3.73 -3.15 -15.82
CA ASP A 95 4.46 -1.97 -15.38
C ASP A 95 3.84 -0.66 -15.91
N ASP A 96 4.28 0.45 -15.34
CA ASP A 96 3.99 1.84 -15.73
C ASP A 96 2.58 2.37 -15.52
N GLY A 97 1.61 1.52 -15.19
CA GLY A 97 0.24 1.92 -14.89
C GLY A 97 0.04 2.64 -13.55
N PRO A 98 -1.22 2.96 -13.20
CA PRO A 98 -2.41 2.78 -14.03
C PRO A 98 -2.50 3.82 -15.16
N GLY A 99 -3.05 3.43 -16.32
CA GLY A 99 -3.30 4.29 -17.47
C GLY A 99 -4.69 4.07 -18.09
N GLU A 100 -4.91 4.61 -19.29
CA GLU A 100 -6.21 4.56 -19.97
C GLU A 100 -6.69 3.13 -20.27
N TYR A 101 -5.77 2.20 -20.53
CA TYR A 101 -6.11 0.81 -20.89
C TYR A 101 -6.22 -0.13 -19.70
N THR A 102 -5.74 0.26 -18.51
CA THR A 102 -5.72 -0.60 -17.32
C THR A 102 -7.12 -1.10 -16.96
N GLY A 103 -8.15 -0.26 -17.08
CA GLY A 103 -9.53 -0.65 -16.77
C GLY A 103 -10.03 -1.80 -17.65
N GLN A 104 -9.73 -1.75 -18.96
CA GLN A 104 -10.07 -2.81 -19.91
C GLN A 104 -9.29 -4.10 -19.62
N LEU A 105 -8.00 -3.98 -19.26
CA LEU A 105 -7.18 -5.12 -18.88
C LEU A 105 -7.74 -5.83 -17.64
N LEU A 106 -8.17 -5.08 -16.62
CA LEU A 106 -8.82 -5.64 -15.44
C LEU A 106 -10.08 -6.42 -15.82
N ASP A 107 -10.90 -5.89 -16.73
CA ASP A 107 -12.11 -6.59 -17.21
C ASP A 107 -11.76 -7.90 -17.94
N ILE A 108 -10.67 -7.91 -18.72
CA ILE A 108 -10.16 -9.13 -19.37
C ILE A 108 -9.72 -10.15 -18.32
N LEU A 109 -8.90 -9.74 -17.35
CA LEU A 109 -8.40 -10.63 -16.29
C LEU A 109 -9.55 -11.23 -15.47
N ALA A 110 -10.56 -10.42 -15.13
CA ALA A 110 -11.75 -10.87 -14.42
C ALA A 110 -12.52 -11.96 -15.17
N ARG A 111 -12.72 -11.81 -16.50
CA ARG A 111 -13.38 -12.82 -17.34
C ARG A 111 -12.64 -14.16 -17.38
N HIS A 112 -11.32 -14.15 -17.22
CA HIS A 112 -10.48 -15.36 -17.19
C HIS A 112 -10.22 -15.88 -15.78
N HIS A 113 -10.83 -15.27 -14.76
CA HIS A 113 -10.55 -15.56 -13.34
C HIS A 113 -9.04 -15.50 -13.00
N ALA A 114 -8.31 -14.64 -13.71
CA ALA A 114 -6.87 -14.49 -13.59
C ALA A 114 -6.51 -13.42 -12.56
N ARG A 115 -5.40 -13.61 -11.85
CA ARG A 115 -4.79 -12.57 -11.01
C ARG A 115 -3.43 -12.21 -11.57
N ALA A 116 -3.12 -10.92 -11.58
CA ALA A 116 -1.85 -10.36 -12.02
C ALA A 116 -1.23 -9.49 -10.92
N THR A 117 0.01 -9.04 -11.15
CA THR A 117 0.67 -8.04 -10.30
C THR A 117 0.96 -6.77 -11.09
N PHE A 118 0.54 -5.62 -10.57
CA PHE A 118 0.70 -4.32 -11.20
C PHE A 118 1.77 -3.50 -10.48
N PHE A 119 2.87 -3.18 -11.15
CA PHE A 119 3.90 -2.28 -10.64
C PHE A 119 3.54 -0.84 -11.04
N VAL A 120 2.98 -0.09 -10.10
CA VAL A 120 2.38 1.22 -10.39
C VAL A 120 3.34 2.38 -10.16
N LEU A 121 3.21 3.42 -11.00
CA LEU A 121 3.89 4.70 -10.84
C LEU A 121 3.10 5.61 -9.90
N GLY A 122 3.77 6.13 -8.87
CA GLY A 122 3.14 7.00 -7.87
C GLY A 122 2.46 8.24 -8.47
N GLN A 123 3.07 8.85 -9.49
CA GLN A 123 2.48 10.01 -10.17
C GLN A 123 1.14 9.68 -10.84
N ARG A 124 1.04 8.52 -11.51
CA ARG A 124 -0.21 8.08 -12.16
C ARG A 124 -1.30 7.73 -11.14
N VAL A 125 -0.90 7.21 -9.98
CA VAL A 125 -1.83 6.99 -8.86
C VAL A 125 -2.38 8.32 -8.34
N ALA A 126 -1.57 9.38 -8.31
CA ALA A 126 -1.97 10.69 -7.80
C ALA A 126 -2.87 11.48 -8.76
N GLU A 127 -2.76 11.22 -10.06
CA GLU A 127 -3.59 11.82 -11.10
C GLU A 127 -4.99 11.18 -11.12
N ASP A 128 -5.15 10.07 -11.84
CA ASP A 128 -6.47 9.43 -12.06
C ASP A 128 -6.52 7.96 -11.62
N GLY A 129 -5.43 7.45 -11.03
CA GLY A 129 -5.34 6.07 -10.57
C GLY A 129 -6.17 5.60 -9.36
N PRO A 130 -6.76 6.45 -8.48
CA PRO A 130 -7.35 5.94 -7.23
C PRO A 130 -8.47 4.92 -7.42
N HIS A 131 -9.36 5.14 -8.40
CA HIS A 131 -10.44 4.20 -8.70
C HIS A 131 -9.89 2.86 -9.20
N THR A 132 -8.94 2.90 -10.12
CA THR A 132 -8.30 1.72 -10.70
C THR A 132 -7.55 0.89 -9.66
N LEU A 133 -6.84 1.53 -8.72
CA LEU A 133 -6.18 0.82 -7.63
C LEU A 133 -7.16 0.14 -6.67
N ARG A 134 -8.30 0.78 -6.40
CA ARG A 134 -9.35 0.15 -5.59
C ARG A 134 -9.89 -1.10 -6.27
N ARG A 135 -10.11 -1.04 -7.60
CA ARG A 135 -10.47 -2.20 -8.42
C ARG A 135 -9.43 -3.32 -8.34
N MET A 136 -8.14 -2.99 -8.51
CA MET A 136 -7.04 -3.97 -8.39
C MET A 136 -7.12 -4.75 -7.08
N VAL A 137 -7.36 -4.05 -5.96
CA VAL A 137 -7.50 -4.69 -4.65
C VAL A 137 -8.77 -5.55 -4.57
N THR A 138 -9.93 -5.03 -4.95
CA THR A 138 -11.21 -5.76 -4.86
C THR A 138 -11.26 -6.98 -5.76
N GLU A 139 -10.55 -6.96 -6.89
CA GLU A 139 -10.48 -8.06 -7.85
C GLU A 139 -9.36 -9.06 -7.50
N GLY A 140 -8.59 -8.79 -6.44
CA GLY A 140 -7.59 -9.71 -5.88
C GLY A 140 -6.23 -9.65 -6.54
N HIS A 141 -5.94 -8.62 -7.33
CA HIS A 141 -4.61 -8.40 -7.89
C HIS A 141 -3.64 -7.89 -6.83
N GLU A 142 -2.35 -8.06 -7.12
CA GLU A 142 -1.28 -7.52 -6.29
C GLU A 142 -0.80 -6.18 -6.85
N ILE A 143 -0.44 -5.26 -5.96
CA ILE A 143 0.10 -3.94 -6.31
C ILE A 143 1.54 -3.90 -5.81
N GLY A 144 2.47 -3.62 -6.70
CA GLY A 144 3.89 -3.40 -6.45
C GLY A 144 4.27 -1.95 -6.75
N ASN A 145 5.40 -1.53 -6.20
CA ASN A 145 5.93 -0.17 -6.34
C ASN A 145 6.84 -0.07 -7.58
N HIS A 146 6.56 0.86 -8.49
CA HIS A 146 7.42 1.11 -9.66
C HIS A 146 8.10 2.48 -9.64
N THR A 147 8.38 3.01 -8.45
CA THR A 147 8.87 4.39 -8.20
C THR A 147 7.79 5.45 -8.39
N TRP A 148 8.15 6.72 -8.23
CA TRP A 148 7.21 7.83 -8.35
C TRP A 148 7.09 8.27 -9.81
N SER A 149 8.22 8.49 -10.48
CA SER A 149 8.28 9.06 -11.83
C SER A 149 9.05 8.21 -12.84
N HIS A 150 9.28 6.91 -12.54
CA HIS A 150 10.05 6.00 -13.40
C HIS A 150 11.54 6.40 -13.53
N ALA A 151 12.11 7.01 -12.49
CA ALA A 151 13.51 7.43 -12.52
C ALA A 151 14.45 6.22 -12.45
N GLN A 152 15.56 6.25 -13.19
CA GLN A 152 16.61 5.23 -13.08
C GLN A 152 17.31 5.35 -11.72
N LEU A 153 16.97 4.48 -10.78
CA LEU A 153 17.36 4.60 -9.37
C LEU A 153 18.88 4.60 -9.15
N THR A 154 19.64 3.88 -9.98
CA THR A 154 21.11 3.81 -9.91
C THR A 154 21.79 5.15 -10.25
N ALA A 155 21.11 6.06 -10.94
CA ALA A 155 21.58 7.41 -11.23
C ALA A 155 21.29 8.43 -10.12
N LEU A 156 20.53 8.03 -9.09
CA LEU A 156 20.11 8.92 -8.01
C LEU A 156 21.03 8.83 -6.78
N SER A 157 20.91 9.82 -5.89
CA SER A 157 21.42 9.75 -4.52
C SER A 157 20.51 8.86 -3.66
N GLU A 158 20.98 8.41 -2.48
CA GLU A 158 20.15 7.64 -1.54
C GLU A 158 18.85 8.37 -1.16
N ALA A 159 18.92 9.68 -0.95
CA ALA A 159 17.75 10.50 -0.67
C ALA A 159 16.78 10.54 -1.86
N GLY A 160 17.30 10.58 -3.09
CA GLY A 160 16.49 10.51 -4.31
C GLY A 160 15.78 9.16 -4.45
N ILE A 161 16.51 8.05 -4.27
CA ILE A 161 15.92 6.70 -4.28
C ILE A 161 14.83 6.59 -3.22
N ARG A 162 15.10 7.05 -1.99
CA ARG A 162 14.11 7.04 -0.91
C ARG A 162 12.87 7.85 -1.23
N GLY A 163 13.05 9.02 -1.85
CA GLY A 163 11.95 9.89 -2.28
C GLY A 163 11.02 9.17 -3.25
N GLU A 164 11.59 8.56 -4.29
CA GLU A 164 10.86 7.78 -5.29
C GLU A 164 10.04 6.64 -4.65
N LEU A 165 10.65 5.86 -3.75
CA LEU A 165 10.00 4.71 -3.13
C LEU A 165 8.92 5.12 -2.13
N ARG A 166 9.24 6.06 -1.21
CA ARG A 166 8.35 6.47 -0.12
C ARG A 166 7.11 7.17 -0.62
N ARG A 167 7.25 8.07 -1.59
CA ARG A 167 6.12 8.85 -2.10
C ARG A 167 5.09 7.94 -2.75
N THR A 168 5.54 6.95 -3.50
CA THR A 168 4.68 5.91 -4.09
C THR A 168 4.03 5.02 -3.02
N GLN A 169 4.78 4.57 -2.00
CA GLN A 169 4.21 3.84 -0.86
C GLN A 169 3.07 4.63 -0.18
N GLN A 170 3.28 5.93 0.04
CA GLN A 170 2.33 6.78 0.74
C GLN A 170 1.02 6.97 -0.02
N ILE A 171 1.08 7.30 -1.32
CA ILE A 171 -0.14 7.51 -2.10
C ILE A 171 -0.94 6.21 -2.27
N VAL A 172 -0.28 5.08 -2.50
CA VAL A 172 -0.95 3.78 -2.60
C VAL A 172 -1.60 3.40 -1.27
N HIS A 173 -0.91 3.61 -0.14
CA HIS A 173 -1.49 3.37 1.19
C HIS A 173 -2.69 4.29 1.47
N TYR A 174 -2.62 5.56 1.07
CA TYR A 174 -3.72 6.49 1.23
C TYR A 174 -4.99 6.04 0.48
N VAL A 175 -4.83 5.53 -0.75
CA VAL A 175 -5.94 5.08 -1.60
C VAL A 175 -6.50 3.72 -1.17
N THR A 176 -5.61 2.78 -0.84
CA THR A 176 -5.95 1.36 -0.70
C THR A 176 -5.90 0.82 0.72
N GLY A 177 -5.26 1.54 1.65
CA GLY A 177 -4.94 1.05 2.99
C GLY A 177 -3.78 0.05 3.01
N ARG A 178 -3.23 -0.34 1.87
CA ARG A 178 -2.18 -1.36 1.75
C ARG A 178 -0.80 -0.73 1.68
N ARG A 179 0.18 -1.33 2.35
CA ARG A 179 1.60 -1.06 2.09
C ARG A 179 2.11 -2.13 1.13
N MET A 180 2.76 -1.72 0.05
CA MET A 180 3.35 -2.69 -0.88
C MET A 180 4.60 -3.29 -0.25
N THR A 181 4.86 -4.55 -0.58
CA THR A 181 6.01 -5.35 -0.14
C THR A 181 6.96 -5.67 -1.30
N LEU A 182 6.53 -5.36 -2.52
CA LEU A 182 7.24 -5.62 -3.76
C LEU A 182 7.52 -4.30 -4.47
N MET A 183 8.67 -4.23 -5.13
CA MET A 183 9.00 -3.16 -6.05
C MET A 183 9.73 -3.70 -7.27
N ARG A 184 9.56 -3.06 -8.41
CA ARG A 184 10.34 -3.33 -9.60
C ARG A 184 11.17 -2.08 -9.94
N PRO A 185 12.50 -2.17 -9.99
CA PRO A 185 13.32 -1.03 -10.36
C PRO A 185 13.12 -0.71 -11.86
N PRO A 186 12.83 0.56 -12.22
CA PRO A 186 12.77 0.99 -13.62
C PRO A 186 13.99 0.51 -14.41
N TYR A 187 13.75 0.06 -15.64
CA TYR A 187 14.77 -0.48 -16.56
C TYR A 187 15.48 -1.74 -16.03
N GLY A 188 15.00 -2.37 -14.96
CA GLY A 188 15.71 -3.43 -14.24
C GLY A 188 16.99 -2.93 -13.54
N SER A 189 17.20 -1.61 -13.46
CA SER A 189 18.47 -1.03 -13.00
C SER A 189 18.54 -1.01 -11.47
N THR A 190 19.29 -1.94 -10.91
CA THR A 190 19.50 -2.07 -9.45
C THR A 190 20.98 -2.21 -9.09
N GLY A 191 21.27 -2.11 -7.79
CA GLY A 191 22.60 -2.21 -7.20
C GLY A 191 22.54 -2.07 -5.69
N GLU A 192 23.69 -1.98 -5.02
CA GLU A 192 23.76 -2.01 -3.55
C GLU A 192 22.98 -0.89 -2.86
N ARG A 193 23.06 0.35 -3.40
CA ARG A 193 22.30 1.50 -2.89
C ARG A 193 20.79 1.29 -3.00
N VAL A 194 20.33 0.77 -4.13
CA VAL A 194 18.91 0.44 -4.35
C VAL A 194 18.48 -0.69 -3.40
N ALA A 195 19.29 -1.72 -3.23
CA ALA A 195 19.05 -2.81 -2.29
C ALA A 195 19.00 -2.35 -0.83
N ALA A 196 19.78 -1.33 -0.45
CA ALA A 196 19.75 -0.75 0.88
C ALA A 196 18.46 0.04 1.13
N GLU A 197 18.04 0.90 0.19
CA GLU A 197 16.82 1.70 0.35
C GLU A 197 15.54 0.86 0.24
N THR A 198 15.48 -0.11 -0.68
CA THR A 198 14.35 -1.04 -0.76
C THR A 198 14.21 -1.89 0.50
N ARG A 199 15.33 -2.30 1.12
CA ARG A 199 15.31 -2.94 2.45
C ARG A 199 14.76 -2.03 3.54
N ARG A 200 15.17 -0.75 3.58
CA ARG A 200 14.65 0.26 4.53
C ARG A 200 13.15 0.47 4.39
N GLU A 201 12.62 0.36 3.16
CA GLU A 201 11.18 0.50 2.87
C GLU A 201 10.38 -0.80 2.97
N GLY A 202 11.02 -1.93 3.27
CA GLY A 202 10.35 -3.22 3.36
C GLY A 202 9.94 -3.81 2.00
N LEU A 203 10.66 -3.47 0.94
CA LEU A 203 10.37 -3.85 -0.44
C LEU A 203 11.38 -4.88 -0.95
N ALA A 204 10.89 -6.03 -1.42
CA ALA A 204 11.65 -6.96 -2.25
C ALA A 204 11.70 -6.46 -3.70
N GLN A 205 12.81 -6.72 -4.40
CA GLN A 205 13.01 -6.26 -5.78
C GLN A 205 12.65 -7.37 -6.76
N ILE A 206 11.76 -7.10 -7.70
CA ILE A 206 11.26 -8.07 -8.67
C ILE A 206 11.63 -7.65 -10.09
N LEU A 207 12.36 -8.50 -10.79
CA LEU A 207 12.67 -8.43 -12.21
C LEU A 207 11.76 -9.42 -12.97
N TRP A 208 12.25 -10.01 -14.04
CA TRP A 208 11.53 -10.93 -14.91
C TRP A 208 12.51 -11.88 -15.61
N ASP A 209 12.03 -13.05 -16.00
CA ASP A 209 12.74 -14.01 -16.86
C ASP A 209 12.17 -14.02 -18.29
N VAL A 210 10.95 -13.50 -18.49
CA VAL A 210 10.32 -13.36 -19.80
C VAL A 210 10.01 -11.90 -20.08
N ASP A 211 10.75 -11.31 -21.03
CA ASP A 211 10.49 -9.97 -21.56
C ASP A 211 9.71 -10.07 -22.87
N THR A 212 8.52 -9.47 -22.92
CA THR A 212 7.69 -9.45 -24.14
C THR A 212 8.18 -8.42 -25.15
N MET A 213 9.00 -7.45 -24.74
CA MET A 213 9.39 -6.27 -25.50
C MET A 213 8.18 -5.53 -26.10
N ASP A 214 7.04 -5.58 -25.43
CA ASP A 214 5.80 -4.90 -25.83
C ASP A 214 6.00 -3.39 -25.93
N TRP A 215 6.80 -2.82 -25.03
CA TRP A 215 7.22 -1.42 -25.02
C TRP A 215 7.93 -0.99 -26.31
N ARG A 216 8.64 -1.92 -26.97
CA ARG A 216 9.42 -1.68 -28.19
C ARG A 216 8.61 -1.97 -29.45
N ASP A 217 8.02 -3.15 -29.55
CA ASP A 217 7.50 -3.65 -30.83
C ASP A 217 6.05 -3.19 -31.12
N ARG A 218 5.26 -2.92 -30.08
CA ARG A 218 3.88 -2.40 -30.21
C ARG A 218 3.01 -3.21 -31.17
N ASP A 219 3.08 -4.53 -31.09
CA ASP A 219 2.31 -5.46 -31.92
C ASP A 219 1.75 -6.60 -31.05
N SER A 220 0.43 -6.78 -31.06
CA SER A 220 -0.26 -7.72 -30.16
C SER A 220 0.05 -9.19 -30.45
N LEU A 221 0.37 -9.55 -31.70
CA LEU A 221 0.76 -10.92 -32.06
C LEU A 221 2.16 -11.24 -31.54
N ILE A 222 3.10 -10.30 -31.69
CA ILE A 222 4.46 -10.43 -31.15
C ILE A 222 4.43 -10.53 -29.62
N VAL A 223 3.62 -9.68 -28.96
CA VAL A 223 3.44 -9.73 -27.50
C VAL A 223 2.88 -11.08 -27.08
N THR A 224 1.84 -11.57 -27.77
CA THR A 224 1.25 -12.89 -27.49
C THR A 224 2.27 -14.02 -27.64
N GLN A 225 3.05 -14.02 -28.73
CA GLN A 225 4.05 -15.04 -28.98
C GLN A 225 5.10 -15.09 -27.87
N ARG A 226 5.59 -13.94 -27.40
CA ARG A 226 6.64 -13.87 -26.37
C ARG A 226 6.10 -14.07 -24.96
N ALA A 227 4.92 -13.55 -24.63
CA ALA A 227 4.29 -13.77 -23.33
C ALA A 227 3.96 -15.25 -23.09
N THR A 228 3.96 -16.08 -24.14
CA THR A 228 3.70 -17.52 -24.06
C THR A 228 4.98 -18.38 -24.10
N THR A 229 6.19 -17.82 -24.11
CA THR A 229 7.45 -18.59 -24.02
C THR A 229 7.82 -19.04 -22.60
N VAL A 230 6.86 -18.96 -21.67
CA VAL A 230 7.03 -19.22 -20.24
C VAL A 230 7.33 -20.67 -19.89
N THR A 231 8.02 -20.83 -18.77
CA THR A 231 8.16 -22.09 -18.02
C THR A 231 7.38 -22.00 -16.70
N PRO A 232 7.09 -23.12 -16.01
CA PRO A 232 6.51 -23.07 -14.67
C PRO A 232 7.30 -22.14 -13.76
N GLY A 233 6.60 -21.16 -13.20
CA GLY A 233 7.15 -20.17 -12.29
C GLY A 233 7.81 -18.95 -12.93
N SER A 234 7.63 -18.75 -14.24
CA SER A 234 8.04 -17.52 -14.93
C SER A 234 7.27 -16.28 -14.43
N VAL A 235 7.97 -15.16 -14.45
CA VAL A 235 7.51 -13.79 -14.21
C VAL A 235 7.61 -13.03 -15.53
N VAL A 236 6.46 -12.67 -16.11
CA VAL A 236 6.36 -12.05 -17.43
C VAL A 236 6.26 -10.54 -17.32
N LEU A 237 7.18 -9.81 -17.95
CA LEU A 237 7.14 -8.35 -18.07
C LEU A 237 6.26 -7.90 -19.24
N MET A 238 5.29 -7.04 -18.94
CA MET A 238 4.41 -6.34 -19.86
C MET A 238 4.10 -4.93 -19.31
N HIS A 239 3.44 -4.09 -20.10
CA HIS A 239 3.08 -2.71 -19.75
C HIS A 239 1.59 -2.47 -20.07
N ASP A 240 0.79 -2.07 -19.08
CA ASP A 240 -0.66 -1.83 -19.25
C ASP A 240 -1.01 -0.44 -19.79
N ILE A 241 0.01 0.30 -20.25
CA ILE A 241 -0.11 1.62 -20.87
C ILE A 241 -0.11 1.54 -22.40
N HIS A 242 -0.21 0.34 -22.99
CA HIS A 242 -0.20 0.11 -24.43
C HIS A 242 -1.43 -0.69 -24.87
N SER A 243 -2.17 -0.18 -25.86
CA SER A 243 -3.37 -0.88 -26.36
C SER A 243 -3.05 -2.28 -26.87
N THR A 244 -1.91 -2.44 -27.54
CA THR A 244 -1.46 -3.72 -28.13
C THR A 244 -1.18 -4.79 -27.08
N THR A 245 -0.69 -4.41 -25.90
CA THR A 245 -0.54 -5.32 -24.76
C THR A 245 -1.90 -5.75 -24.21
N VAL A 246 -2.86 -4.84 -24.13
CA VAL A 246 -4.23 -5.15 -23.65
C VAL A 246 -5.01 -5.98 -24.66
N GLU A 247 -4.84 -5.72 -25.96
CA GLU A 247 -5.39 -6.54 -27.05
C GLU A 247 -4.85 -7.98 -27.02
N ALA A 248 -3.55 -8.15 -26.74
CA ALA A 248 -2.92 -9.46 -26.61
C ALA A 248 -3.39 -10.26 -25.37
N ALA A 249 -3.85 -9.57 -24.31
CA ALA A 249 -4.05 -10.17 -23.00
C ALA A 249 -5.01 -11.38 -23.00
N ALA A 250 -6.12 -11.30 -23.73
CA ALA A 250 -7.07 -12.42 -23.82
C ALA A 250 -6.43 -13.66 -24.46
N GLN A 251 -5.74 -13.48 -25.58
CA GLN A 251 -5.10 -14.60 -26.28
C GLN A 251 -3.94 -15.21 -25.47
N VAL A 252 -3.18 -14.38 -24.74
CA VAL A 252 -2.15 -14.87 -23.81
C VAL A 252 -2.76 -15.75 -22.73
N LEU A 253 -3.85 -15.31 -22.11
CA LEU A 253 -4.54 -16.06 -21.06
C LEU A 253 -5.07 -17.39 -21.61
N ASP A 254 -5.73 -17.39 -22.76
CA ASP A 254 -6.26 -18.60 -23.39
C ASP A 254 -5.16 -19.62 -23.70
N LEU A 255 -4.07 -19.19 -24.33
CA LEU A 255 -2.96 -20.07 -24.72
C LEU A 255 -2.23 -20.67 -23.49
N LEU A 256 -2.05 -19.88 -22.43
CA LEU A 256 -1.44 -20.37 -21.20
C LEU A 256 -2.36 -21.30 -20.43
N ALA A 257 -3.66 -21.00 -20.37
CA ALA A 257 -4.67 -21.87 -19.74
C ALA A 257 -4.75 -23.23 -20.45
N LEU A 258 -4.75 -23.25 -21.79
CA LEU A 258 -4.71 -24.48 -22.59
C LEU A 258 -3.48 -25.35 -22.28
N ARG A 259 -2.36 -24.73 -21.86
CA ARG A 259 -1.13 -25.42 -21.46
C ARG A 259 -1.11 -25.81 -19.97
N GLY A 260 -2.20 -25.57 -19.26
CA GLY A 260 -2.39 -25.93 -17.85
C GLY A 260 -1.75 -24.98 -16.85
N TYR A 261 -1.50 -23.72 -17.23
CA TYR A 261 -0.97 -22.72 -16.31
C TYR A 261 -2.05 -22.13 -15.41
N THR A 262 -1.67 -21.84 -14.17
CA THR A 262 -2.45 -21.11 -13.17
C THR A 262 -1.91 -19.69 -13.04
N PHE A 263 -2.76 -18.70 -13.23
CA PHE A 263 -2.40 -17.28 -13.08
C PHE A 263 -2.36 -16.88 -11.61
N VAL A 264 -1.20 -16.39 -11.19
CA VAL A 264 -0.92 -16.06 -9.78
C VAL A 264 -0.34 -14.66 -9.65
N THR A 265 -0.59 -14.05 -8.49
CA THR A 265 0.20 -12.90 -8.01
C THR A 265 1.63 -13.35 -7.67
N LEU A 266 2.57 -12.41 -7.54
CA LEU A 266 3.94 -12.74 -7.17
C LEU A 266 4.03 -13.32 -5.75
N SER A 267 3.25 -12.79 -4.81
CA SER A 267 3.16 -13.36 -3.46
C SER A 267 2.64 -14.81 -3.46
N GLU A 268 1.66 -15.14 -4.30
CA GLU A 268 1.17 -16.51 -4.48
C GLU A 268 2.22 -17.41 -5.17
N LEU A 269 2.94 -16.88 -6.17
CA LEU A 269 4.01 -17.61 -6.87
C LEU A 269 5.11 -18.05 -5.91
N TYR A 270 5.62 -17.13 -5.09
CA TYR A 270 6.72 -17.40 -4.16
C TYR A 270 6.27 -18.10 -2.86
N GLY A 271 4.97 -18.11 -2.56
CA GLY A 271 4.39 -18.89 -1.47
C GLY A 271 4.82 -18.46 -0.06
N GLY A 272 5.36 -17.25 0.10
CA GLY A 272 5.84 -16.75 1.39
C GLY A 272 6.37 -15.31 1.31
N PRO A 273 6.67 -14.70 2.48
CA PRO A 273 7.20 -13.34 2.53
C PRO A 273 8.57 -13.27 1.86
N LEU A 274 8.73 -12.35 0.91
CA LEU A 274 10.00 -12.09 0.26
C LEU A 274 10.90 -11.20 1.13
N VAL A 275 12.21 -11.44 1.04
CA VAL A 275 13.21 -10.67 1.81
C VAL A 275 13.40 -9.28 1.21
N PRO A 276 13.17 -8.18 1.96
CA PRO A 276 13.41 -6.83 1.48
C PRO A 276 14.86 -6.58 1.06
N GLY A 277 15.04 -5.82 -0.02
CA GLY A 277 16.34 -5.53 -0.63
C GLY A 277 16.91 -6.64 -1.50
N ARG A 278 16.33 -7.85 -1.49
CA ARG A 278 16.77 -8.97 -2.34
C ARG A 278 16.10 -8.92 -3.72
N VAL A 279 16.81 -9.39 -4.74
CA VAL A 279 16.36 -9.42 -6.13
C VAL A 279 15.85 -10.81 -6.50
N TYR A 280 14.75 -10.87 -7.25
CA TYR A 280 14.11 -12.10 -7.77
C TYR A 280 13.72 -11.87 -9.24
N ALA A 281 13.79 -12.89 -10.10
CA ALA A 281 13.46 -12.77 -11.52
C ALA A 281 12.63 -13.94 -12.08
N GLY A 282 12.17 -14.87 -11.22
CA GLY A 282 11.47 -16.12 -11.58
C GLY A 282 11.50 -17.11 -10.41
N GLU A 283 11.07 -18.36 -10.60
CA GLU A 283 11.12 -19.42 -9.55
C GLU A 283 12.56 -19.86 -9.21
N ALA A 284 13.56 -19.50 -10.03
CA ALA A 284 14.99 -19.72 -9.74
C ALA A 284 15.45 -19.07 -8.41
N GLY A 285 14.57 -18.36 -7.72
CA GLY A 285 14.85 -17.77 -6.45
C GLY A 285 15.80 -16.60 -6.62
N PRO A 286 16.54 -16.25 -5.58
CA PRO A 286 17.26 -14.99 -5.56
C PRO A 286 18.47 -15.03 -6.49
N THR A 287 18.56 -14.06 -7.39
CA THR A 287 19.75 -13.88 -8.22
C THR A 287 20.92 -13.48 -7.31
N GLY A 288 21.99 -14.28 -7.33
CA GLY A 288 23.22 -13.98 -6.58
C GLY A 288 23.76 -12.58 -6.94
N ARG A 289 24.34 -11.90 -5.95
CA ARG A 289 25.01 -10.62 -6.14
C ARG A 289 26.22 -10.76 -7.05
#